data_AF-A0A1I5QY08-F1
#
_entry.id   AF-A0A1I5QY08-F1
#
_cell.length_a   1.000
_cell.length_b   1.000
_cell.length_c   1.000
_cell.angle_alpha   90.00
_cell.angle_beta   90.00
_cell.angle_gamma   90.00
#
_symmetry.space_group_name_H-M   'P 1'
#
loop_
_entity.id
_entity.type
_entity.pdbx_description
1 polymer ?
#
loop_
_entity_poly.entity_id
_entity_poly.type
_entity_poly.pdbx_seq_one_letter_code
_entity_poly.pdbx_strand_id
1 'polypeptide(L)'
;MRDYCSAMDRCGPDSGLEERLRRRVLAAGGEPARHCRVYRPRSFGRKLLLAAVIAAVLTASVGAALTQVPWDTIFAERFGLEAAASETAARAFQEVNVTSVCGDVTLTVRQAVGDDKTIYLILDLQLPQDVDTGKIQAVMESEEPSVWMDTPRVRPYATDEVTWADIQDLTYEEAEALLYGSRFPASGYSGSVSEMAFDQDTKIMTYLISMTLEMKDRSLTDGPMTLLVDSPALYQNGAVTPLSGHPAILTFQPDYIQQARFYQLRDGEGRLKYEITLSPFALSAKSYFGDYTSIGEFAKDVVLVYRDGSEKLPAKDLGWGGGGSRPTDSEVFTTLSFSCRFHEILDLDEVRAIRAGDCEISIEDWTA
;
A
#
# COMPACT_ATOMS: atom_id res chain seq x y z
N MET A 1 44.04 8.32 10.86
CA MET A 1 44.10 6.84 10.96
C MET A 1 45.54 6.32 11.15
N ARG A 2 46.29 6.84 12.13
CA ARG A 2 47.63 6.32 12.48
C ARG A 2 47.93 6.25 13.98
N ASP A 3 46.92 6.46 14.84
CA ASP A 3 47.09 6.48 16.30
C ASP A 3 46.28 5.41 17.06
N TYR A 4 45.48 4.59 16.37
CA TYR A 4 44.69 3.54 17.04
C TYR A 4 45.44 2.20 17.17
N CYS A 5 46.33 1.87 16.22
CA CYS A 5 47.10 0.62 16.26
C CYS A 5 48.30 0.67 17.23
N SER A 6 48.79 1.86 17.59
CA SER A 6 49.91 2.06 18.54
C SER A 6 49.51 1.82 20.01
N ALA A 7 48.22 1.89 20.32
CA ALA A 7 47.69 1.70 21.67
C ALA A 7 47.48 0.21 22.03
N MET A 8 47.38 -0.68 21.04
CA MET A 8 47.11 -2.12 21.25
C MET A 8 48.37 -2.94 21.57
N ASP A 9 49.57 -2.42 21.26
CA ASP A 9 50.86 -3.11 21.51
C ASP A 9 51.37 -2.99 22.96
N ARG A 10 50.64 -2.31 23.85
CA ARG A 10 51.07 -2.08 25.26
C ARG A 10 50.26 -2.85 26.32
N CYS A 11 49.34 -3.72 25.92
CA CYS A 11 48.49 -4.48 26.84
C CYS A 11 48.82 -5.98 26.84
N GLY A 12 50.09 -6.32 27.07
CA GLY A 12 50.48 -7.67 27.49
C GLY A 12 50.27 -7.84 29.01
N PRO A 13 49.69 -8.95 29.49
CA PRO A 13 49.55 -9.19 30.92
C PRO A 13 50.92 -9.26 31.62
N ASP A 14 51.01 -8.62 32.78
CA ASP A 14 52.20 -8.52 33.65
C ASP A 14 52.79 -9.92 33.98
N SER A 15 54.09 -10.11 33.72
CA SER A 15 54.80 -11.41 33.72
C SER A 15 54.93 -12.07 35.10
N GLY A 16 54.35 -11.48 36.15
CA GLY A 16 54.26 -12.04 37.50
C GLY A 16 52.86 -12.49 37.96
N LEU A 17 51.82 -12.40 37.11
CA LEU A 17 50.43 -12.71 37.50
C LEU A 17 50.20 -14.20 37.77
N GLU A 18 50.75 -15.08 36.93
CA GLU A 18 50.60 -16.53 37.03
C GLU A 18 51.23 -17.10 38.31
N GLU A 19 52.41 -16.58 38.67
CA GLU A 19 53.15 -16.98 39.87
C GLU A 19 52.39 -16.59 41.16
N ARG A 20 51.68 -15.46 41.16
CA ARG A 20 50.82 -15.03 42.29
C ARG A 20 49.58 -15.90 42.43
N LEU A 21 48.99 -16.33 41.32
CA LEU A 21 47.82 -17.22 41.32
C LEU A 21 48.21 -18.63 41.80
N ARG A 22 49.34 -19.18 41.33
CA ARG A 22 49.87 -20.45 41.84
C ARG A 22 50.13 -20.42 43.35
N ARG A 23 50.75 -19.34 43.85
CA ARG A 23 51.03 -19.20 45.29
C ARG A 23 49.77 -19.13 46.16
N ARG A 24 48.71 -18.48 45.67
CA ARG A 24 47.41 -18.39 46.38
C ARG A 24 46.63 -19.70 46.37
N VAL A 25 46.70 -20.47 45.28
CA VAL A 25 46.00 -21.77 45.17
C VAL A 25 46.70 -22.84 46.02
N LEU A 26 48.03 -22.83 46.10
CA LEU A 26 48.80 -23.78 46.92
C LEU A 26 48.69 -23.50 48.42
N ALA A 27 48.51 -22.24 48.84
CA ALA A 27 48.30 -21.87 50.24
C ALA A 27 46.92 -22.29 50.79
N ALA A 28 45.99 -22.73 49.93
CA ALA A 28 44.64 -23.16 50.32
C ALA A 28 44.48 -24.69 50.39
N GLY A 29 45.54 -25.47 50.21
CA GLY A 29 45.51 -26.94 50.15
C GLY A 29 45.90 -27.67 51.44
N GLY A 30 44.90 -28.09 52.22
CA GLY A 30 44.92 -29.21 53.20
C GLY A 30 45.05 -28.82 54.68
N GLU A 31 44.30 -29.33 55.66
CA GLU A 31 43.25 -30.39 55.77
C GLU A 31 42.76 -30.40 57.28
N PRO A 32 41.94 -31.33 57.84
CA PRO A 32 40.48 -31.55 57.70
C PRO A 32 39.70 -31.60 59.06
N ALA A 33 38.35 -31.49 59.06
CA ALA A 33 37.45 -32.31 59.90
C ALA A 33 35.93 -32.02 59.68
N ARG A 34 35.22 -33.07 59.24
CA ARG A 34 33.86 -33.52 59.67
C ARG A 34 32.61 -32.73 59.23
N HIS A 35 31.98 -33.18 58.13
CA HIS A 35 30.73 -33.95 58.11
C HIS A 35 30.09 -33.86 56.71
N CYS A 36 29.97 -35.00 56.01
CA CYS A 36 29.29 -35.09 54.73
C CYS A 36 27.78 -34.85 54.87
N ARG A 37 27.25 -33.82 54.20
CA ARG A 37 25.84 -33.75 53.79
C ARG A 37 25.81 -33.66 52.27
N VAL A 38 25.36 -34.72 51.62
CA VAL A 38 25.19 -34.80 50.16
C VAL A 38 24.16 -33.74 49.73
N TYR A 39 24.61 -32.72 49.01
CA TYR A 39 23.76 -31.69 48.42
C TYR A 39 23.04 -32.24 47.19
N ARG A 40 21.71 -32.38 47.28
CA ARG A 40 20.84 -32.80 46.18
C ARG A 40 20.04 -31.57 45.72
N PRO A 41 20.34 -30.93 44.57
CA PRO A 41 19.67 -29.70 44.17
C PRO A 41 18.24 -29.99 43.70
N ARG A 42 17.27 -29.41 44.41
CA ARG A 42 15.83 -29.69 44.31
C ARG A 42 15.06 -28.59 43.56
N SER A 43 15.65 -27.92 42.57
CA SER A 43 15.01 -26.72 41.99
C SER A 43 15.25 -26.46 40.50
N PHE A 44 15.55 -27.48 39.68
CA PHE A 44 15.59 -27.30 38.22
C PHE A 44 14.20 -26.95 37.64
N GLY A 45 13.14 -27.55 38.18
CA GLY A 45 11.76 -27.31 37.72
C GLY A 45 11.29 -25.86 37.90
N ARG A 46 11.64 -25.18 39.00
CA ARG A 46 11.23 -23.78 39.22
C ARG A 46 11.96 -22.79 38.30
N LYS A 47 13.20 -23.09 37.92
CA LYS A 47 13.96 -22.25 36.97
C LYS A 47 13.47 -22.46 35.53
N LEU A 48 13.10 -23.68 35.15
CA LEU A 48 12.48 -23.99 33.86
C LEU A 48 11.08 -23.38 33.74
N LEU A 49 10.26 -23.42 34.80
CA LEU A 49 8.94 -22.79 34.81
C LEU A 49 9.04 -21.26 34.71
N LEU A 50 10.00 -20.64 35.41
CA LEU A 50 10.22 -19.20 35.31
C LEU A 50 10.74 -18.80 33.93
N ALA A 51 11.65 -19.58 33.34
CA ALA A 51 12.14 -19.36 31.98
C ALA A 51 11.03 -19.58 30.94
N ALA A 52 10.17 -20.59 31.12
CA ALA A 52 9.03 -20.83 30.25
C ALA A 52 7.95 -19.75 30.38
N VAL A 53 7.72 -19.22 31.59
CA VAL A 53 6.81 -18.09 31.81
C VAL A 53 7.39 -16.80 31.24
N ILE A 54 8.70 -16.54 31.37
CA ILE A 54 9.35 -15.38 30.75
C ILE A 54 9.34 -15.53 29.21
N ALA A 55 9.59 -16.73 28.69
CA ALA A 55 9.48 -17.00 27.25
C ALA A 55 8.04 -16.85 26.77
N ALA A 56 7.04 -17.33 27.51
CA ALA A 56 5.62 -17.18 27.19
C ALA A 56 5.13 -15.73 27.32
N VAL A 57 5.63 -14.97 28.29
CA VAL A 57 5.34 -13.55 28.44
C VAL A 57 6.04 -12.76 27.34
N LEU A 58 7.27 -13.09 26.96
CA LEU A 58 7.96 -12.46 25.82
C LEU A 58 7.30 -12.82 24.49
N THR A 59 6.86 -14.06 24.26
CA THR A 59 6.12 -14.42 23.05
C THR A 59 4.69 -13.87 23.04
N ALA A 60 4.03 -13.69 24.19
CA ALA A 60 2.71 -13.05 24.27
C ALA A 60 2.78 -11.53 24.15
N SER A 61 3.83 -10.89 24.70
CA SER A 61 4.03 -9.43 24.57
C SER A 61 4.62 -9.03 23.22
N VAL A 62 5.37 -9.91 22.56
CA VAL A 62 5.76 -9.77 21.15
C VAL A 62 4.59 -10.13 20.22
N GLY A 63 3.80 -11.17 20.53
CA GLY A 63 2.63 -11.57 19.72
C GLY A 63 1.48 -10.56 19.72
N ALA A 64 1.30 -9.76 20.78
CA ALA A 64 0.32 -8.68 20.83
C ALA A 64 0.86 -7.34 20.31
N ALA A 65 2.19 -7.17 20.23
CA ALA A 65 2.82 -5.96 19.71
C ALA A 65 3.23 -6.07 18.22
N LEU A 66 3.12 -7.25 17.61
CA LEU A 66 3.55 -7.51 16.22
C LEU A 66 2.46 -7.37 15.16
N THR A 67 1.21 -7.05 15.51
CA THR A 67 0.12 -7.00 14.52
C THR A 67 -0.26 -5.61 14.07
N GLN A 68 0.37 -4.54 14.57
CA GLN A 68 0.11 -3.20 14.03
C GLN A 68 1.13 -2.90 12.94
N VAL A 69 0.66 -3.03 11.70
CA VAL A 69 1.35 -2.47 10.55
C VAL A 69 1.51 -0.96 10.81
N PRO A 70 2.70 -0.35 10.62
CA PRO A 70 2.95 1.04 10.93
C PRO A 70 2.34 1.97 9.87
N TRP A 71 1.02 1.86 9.68
CA TRP A 71 0.30 2.72 8.76
C TRP A 71 0.39 4.17 9.22
N ASP A 72 0.59 5.04 8.24
CA ASP A 72 0.33 6.45 8.39
C ASP A 72 -1.14 6.70 8.76
N THR A 73 -1.38 7.78 9.49
CA THR A 73 -2.73 8.19 9.90
C THR A 73 -3.67 8.34 8.72
N ILE A 74 -3.20 8.73 7.54
CA ILE A 74 -4.01 8.84 6.31
C ILE A 74 -4.63 7.49 5.94
N PHE A 75 -3.87 6.39 5.99
CA PHE A 75 -4.42 5.06 5.70
C PHE A 75 -5.32 4.56 6.82
N ALA A 76 -4.96 4.85 8.07
CA ALA A 76 -5.77 4.45 9.22
C ALA A 76 -7.13 5.18 9.26
N GLU A 77 -7.18 6.44 8.84
CA GLU A 77 -8.42 7.20 8.66
C GLU A 77 -9.23 6.68 7.48
N ARG A 78 -8.56 6.31 6.37
CA ARG A 78 -9.23 5.81 5.16
C ARG A 78 -9.89 4.45 5.36
N PHE A 79 -9.21 3.51 6.03
CA PHE A 79 -9.65 2.11 6.14
C PHE A 79 -10.13 1.72 7.53
N GLY A 80 -10.00 2.61 8.51
CA GLY A 80 -10.30 2.36 9.91
C GLY A 80 -9.07 1.88 10.71
N LEU A 81 -9.00 2.29 11.97
CA LEU A 81 -7.91 1.95 12.89
C LEU A 81 -7.76 0.43 13.11
N GLU A 82 -8.87 -0.31 13.04
CA GLU A 82 -8.86 -1.76 13.23
C GLU A 82 -8.36 -2.51 11.99
N ALA A 83 -8.45 -1.92 10.79
CA ALA A 83 -8.01 -2.57 9.56
C ALA A 83 -6.49 -2.83 9.57
N ALA A 84 -5.71 -1.93 10.14
CA ALA A 84 -4.25 -2.05 10.28
C ALA A 84 -3.79 -3.24 11.12
N ALA A 85 -4.70 -3.87 11.88
CA ALA A 85 -4.42 -5.02 12.73
C ALA A 85 -4.66 -6.38 12.04
N SER A 86 -5.20 -6.39 10.81
CA SER A 86 -5.53 -7.61 10.08
C SER A 86 -4.31 -8.23 9.37
N GLU A 87 -4.34 -9.55 9.15
CA GLU A 87 -3.32 -10.23 8.33
C GLU A 87 -3.33 -9.72 6.89
N THR A 88 -4.52 -9.43 6.34
CA THR A 88 -4.69 -8.83 5.01
C THR A 88 -3.98 -7.47 4.91
N ALA A 89 -4.11 -6.60 5.92
CA ALA A 89 -3.39 -5.34 5.96
C ALA A 89 -1.87 -5.52 6.00
N ALA A 90 -1.38 -6.51 6.74
CA ALA A 90 0.05 -6.82 6.79
C ALA A 90 0.61 -7.30 5.44
N ARG A 91 -0.18 -8.09 4.69
CA ARG A 91 0.20 -8.60 3.36
C ARG A 91 0.08 -7.58 2.24
N ALA A 92 -0.74 -6.55 2.46
CA ALA A 92 -1.01 -5.49 1.50
C ALA A 92 -0.15 -4.24 1.71
N PHE A 93 0.57 -4.12 2.82
CA PHE A 93 1.35 -2.93 3.15
C PHE A 93 2.78 -3.00 2.64
N GLN A 94 3.26 -1.85 2.17
CA GLN A 94 4.64 -1.61 1.81
C GLN A 94 5.09 -0.25 2.33
N GLU A 95 6.17 -0.23 3.12
CA GLU A 95 6.92 0.98 3.36
C GLU A 95 7.80 1.26 2.13
N VAL A 96 7.64 2.43 1.49
CA VAL A 96 8.27 2.72 0.20
C VAL A 96 9.45 3.67 0.38
N ASN A 97 9.23 4.84 0.96
CA ASN A 97 10.23 5.90 1.21
C ASN A 97 11.16 6.18 0.00
N VAL A 98 10.61 6.13 -1.22
CA VAL A 98 11.35 6.47 -2.44
C VAL A 98 11.14 7.95 -2.72
N THR A 99 12.23 8.66 -3.01
CA THR A 99 12.24 10.09 -3.32
C THR A 99 12.87 10.34 -4.68
N SER A 100 12.29 11.28 -5.44
CA SER A 100 12.82 11.78 -6.70
C SER A 100 12.87 13.31 -6.68
N VAL A 101 14.03 13.88 -6.99
CA VAL A 101 14.24 15.34 -7.07
C VAL A 101 14.21 15.73 -8.54
N CYS A 102 13.19 16.49 -8.94
CA CYS A 102 12.97 16.98 -10.29
C CYS A 102 13.09 18.50 -10.28
N GLY A 103 14.26 19.04 -10.62
CA GLY A 103 14.48 20.49 -10.59
C GLY A 103 14.31 21.06 -9.18
N ASP A 104 13.30 21.92 -9.00
CA ASP A 104 12.93 22.54 -7.72
C ASP A 104 11.75 21.84 -7.01
N VAL A 105 11.22 20.76 -7.60
CA VAL A 105 10.16 19.92 -7.03
C VAL A 105 10.76 18.60 -6.52
N THR A 106 10.27 18.10 -5.39
CA THR A 106 10.64 16.77 -4.90
C THR A 106 9.39 15.93 -4.67
N LEU A 107 9.36 14.73 -5.26
CA LEU A 107 8.32 13.72 -5.01
C LEU A 107 8.82 12.69 -4.02
N THR A 108 7.98 12.26 -3.09
CA THR A 108 8.25 11.12 -2.21
C THR A 108 7.02 10.24 -2.08
N VAL A 109 7.14 8.96 -2.41
CA VAL A 109 6.14 7.95 -2.05
C VAL A 109 6.54 7.38 -0.70
N ARG A 110 5.79 7.73 0.36
CA ARG A 110 6.09 7.29 1.74
C ARG A 110 5.70 5.86 1.98
N GLN A 111 4.43 5.56 1.73
CA GLN A 111 3.84 4.25 1.98
C GLN A 111 2.87 3.90 0.87
N ALA A 112 2.66 2.60 0.71
CA ALA A 112 1.71 2.05 -0.21
C ALA A 112 0.92 0.90 0.43
N VAL A 113 -0.36 0.79 0.11
CA VAL A 113 -1.25 -0.30 0.54
C VAL A 113 -2.00 -0.82 -0.67
N GLY A 114 -1.94 -2.12 -0.94
CA GLY A 114 -2.54 -2.69 -2.14
C GLY A 114 -2.37 -4.18 -2.36
N ASP A 115 -2.66 -4.59 -3.58
CA ASP A 115 -2.40 -5.90 -4.15
C ASP A 115 -1.93 -5.76 -5.60
N ASP A 116 -1.92 -6.84 -6.36
CA ASP A 116 -1.51 -6.87 -7.77
C ASP A 116 -2.43 -6.07 -8.71
N LYS A 117 -3.62 -5.64 -8.27
CA LYS A 117 -4.59 -4.88 -9.08
C LYS A 117 -4.90 -3.50 -8.53
N THR A 118 -4.92 -3.34 -7.21
CA THR A 118 -5.33 -2.11 -6.54
C THR A 118 -4.22 -1.59 -5.66
N ILE A 119 -3.92 -0.30 -5.72
CA ILE A 119 -2.90 0.34 -4.90
C ILE A 119 -3.38 1.69 -4.39
N TYR A 120 -3.07 1.99 -3.15
CA TYR A 120 -3.19 3.29 -2.51
C TYR A 120 -1.80 3.78 -2.15
N LEU A 121 -1.52 5.05 -2.45
CA LEU A 121 -0.22 5.68 -2.21
C LEU A 121 -0.40 6.93 -1.39
N ILE A 122 0.54 7.16 -0.48
CA ILE A 122 0.76 8.48 0.10
C ILE A 122 1.92 9.12 -0.66
N LEU A 123 1.58 10.14 -1.44
CA LEU A 123 2.54 10.92 -2.22
C LEU A 123 2.71 12.29 -1.58
N ASP A 124 3.93 12.60 -1.20
CA ASP A 124 4.34 13.94 -0.80
C ASP A 124 4.96 14.64 -2.00
N LEU A 125 4.50 15.87 -2.28
CA LEU A 125 5.03 16.76 -3.30
C LEU A 125 5.55 18.00 -2.60
N GLN A 126 6.88 18.15 -2.56
CA GLN A 126 7.52 19.37 -2.09
C GLN A 126 7.59 20.39 -3.23
N LEU A 127 6.99 21.55 -3.00
CA LEU A 127 6.90 22.64 -3.97
C LEU A 127 8.21 23.46 -4.06
N PRO A 128 8.36 24.26 -5.14
CA PRO A 128 9.46 25.21 -5.28
C PRO A 128 9.59 26.16 -4.09
N GLN A 129 10.82 26.60 -3.81
CA GLN A 129 11.09 27.43 -2.63
C GLN A 129 10.56 28.87 -2.76
N ASP A 130 10.25 29.35 -3.95
CA ASP A 130 9.70 30.67 -4.20
C ASP A 130 8.16 30.71 -4.24
N VAL A 131 7.49 29.56 -4.07
CA VAL A 131 6.04 29.50 -4.05
C VAL A 131 5.45 30.34 -2.91
N ASP A 132 4.35 31.04 -3.21
CA ASP A 132 3.64 31.89 -2.26
C ASP A 132 2.68 31.05 -1.41
N THR A 133 3.17 30.57 -0.26
CA THR A 133 2.40 29.72 0.67
C THR A 133 1.18 30.44 1.25
N GLY A 134 1.23 31.77 1.38
CA GLY A 134 0.10 32.58 1.84
C GLY A 134 -1.05 32.59 0.84
N LYS A 135 -0.75 32.64 -0.46
CA LYS A 135 -1.77 32.48 -1.51
C LYS A 135 -2.36 31.08 -1.56
N ILE A 136 -1.53 30.05 -1.42
CA ILE A 136 -1.98 28.65 -1.36
C ILE A 136 -2.98 28.49 -0.22
N GLN A 137 -2.61 28.93 0.99
CA GLN A 137 -3.48 28.87 2.16
C GLN A 137 -4.80 29.61 1.94
N ALA A 138 -4.74 30.84 1.41
CA ALA A 138 -5.95 31.61 1.13
C ALA A 138 -6.90 30.92 0.14
N VAL A 139 -6.36 30.16 -0.83
CA VAL A 139 -7.17 29.37 -1.76
C VAL A 139 -7.78 28.14 -1.07
N MET A 140 -6.99 27.42 -0.27
CA MET A 140 -7.46 26.23 0.44
C MET A 140 -8.54 26.53 1.50
N GLU A 141 -8.47 27.71 2.13
CA GLU A 141 -9.45 28.17 3.13
C GLU A 141 -10.65 28.90 2.53
N SER A 142 -10.65 29.11 1.21
CA SER A 142 -11.71 29.86 0.53
C SER A 142 -13.00 29.04 0.45
N GLU A 143 -14.13 29.66 0.80
CA GLU A 143 -15.47 29.11 0.58
C GLU A 143 -16.08 29.56 -0.77
N GLU A 144 -15.39 30.43 -1.51
CA GLU A 144 -15.86 30.94 -2.80
C GLU A 144 -15.88 29.83 -3.87
N PRO A 145 -17.02 29.52 -4.52
CA PRO A 145 -17.11 28.43 -5.50
C PRO A 145 -16.21 28.60 -6.73
N SER A 146 -15.73 29.81 -7.00
CA SER A 146 -14.82 30.12 -8.11
C SER A 146 -13.34 30.07 -7.72
N VAL A 147 -13.01 29.60 -6.51
CA VAL A 147 -11.67 29.51 -5.98
C VAL A 147 -11.47 28.12 -5.38
N TRP A 148 -10.53 27.36 -5.92
CA TRP A 148 -10.17 26.05 -5.40
C TRP A 148 -8.74 25.66 -5.80
N MET A 149 -8.22 24.63 -5.14
CA MET A 149 -6.97 23.99 -5.52
C MET A 149 -7.27 22.85 -6.48
N ASP A 150 -6.65 22.85 -7.66
CA ASP A 150 -6.62 21.68 -8.53
C ASP A 150 -5.55 20.71 -8.02
N THR A 151 -5.98 19.47 -7.73
CA THR A 151 -5.06 18.37 -7.43
C THR A 151 -4.17 18.07 -8.63
N PRO A 152 -2.92 17.62 -8.42
CA PRO A 152 -2.04 17.28 -9.53
C PRO A 152 -2.61 16.11 -10.33
N ARG A 153 -2.37 16.12 -11.65
CA ARG A 153 -2.60 14.94 -12.48
C ARG A 153 -1.52 13.92 -12.18
N VAL A 154 -1.90 12.76 -11.65
CA VAL A 154 -0.98 11.63 -11.47
C VAL A 154 -1.33 10.53 -12.46
N ARG A 155 -0.35 10.09 -13.25
CA ARG A 155 -0.49 8.98 -14.20
C ARG A 155 0.56 7.90 -13.95
N PRO A 156 0.15 6.64 -13.73
CA PRO A 156 1.06 5.51 -13.59
C PRO A 156 1.39 4.86 -14.94
N TYR A 157 2.62 4.35 -15.06
CA TYR A 157 3.14 3.64 -16.23
C TYR A 157 3.97 2.43 -15.78
N ALA A 158 3.87 1.32 -16.51
CA ALA A 158 4.59 0.08 -16.22
C ALA A 158 5.98 0.10 -16.90
N THR A 159 6.90 0.90 -16.38
CA THR A 159 8.26 1.09 -16.91
C THR A 159 9.17 1.72 -15.86
N ASP A 160 10.47 1.55 -16.02
CA ASP A 160 11.57 2.27 -15.35
C ASP A 160 12.52 2.97 -16.34
N GLU A 161 12.17 3.00 -17.63
CA GLU A 161 13.09 3.46 -18.69
C GLU A 161 13.18 4.98 -18.81
N VAL A 162 12.16 5.71 -18.35
CA VAL A 162 12.09 7.18 -18.45
C VAL A 162 12.39 7.79 -17.09
N THR A 163 13.34 8.71 -17.07
CA THR A 163 13.80 9.39 -15.86
C THR A 163 13.58 10.90 -15.94
N TRP A 164 13.87 11.63 -14.86
CA TRP A 164 13.83 13.09 -14.86
C TRP A 164 14.70 13.70 -15.96
N ALA A 165 15.87 13.13 -16.24
CA ALA A 165 16.80 13.66 -17.23
C ALA A 165 16.19 13.70 -18.65
N ASP A 166 15.26 12.79 -18.94
CA ASP A 166 14.61 12.66 -20.24
C ASP A 166 13.45 13.65 -20.42
N ILE A 167 12.88 14.15 -19.31
CA ILE A 167 11.68 15.00 -19.33
C ILE A 167 11.89 16.42 -18.81
N GLN A 168 13.09 16.77 -18.33
CA GLN A 168 13.34 18.03 -17.60
C GLN A 168 13.04 19.30 -18.40
N ASP A 169 13.10 19.23 -19.73
CA ASP A 169 12.83 20.35 -20.63
C ASP A 169 11.47 20.21 -21.36
N LEU A 170 10.62 19.26 -20.92
CA LEU A 170 9.36 18.93 -21.56
C LEU A 170 8.16 19.45 -20.77
N THR A 171 7.09 19.75 -21.50
CA THR A 171 5.75 19.89 -20.91
C THR A 171 5.23 18.54 -20.39
N TYR A 172 4.19 18.57 -19.56
CA TYR A 172 3.53 17.35 -19.09
C TYR A 172 3.04 16.48 -20.26
N GLU A 173 2.40 17.09 -21.27
CA GLU A 173 1.86 16.39 -22.44
C GLU A 173 2.96 15.72 -23.28
N GLU A 174 4.11 16.38 -23.44
CA GLU A 174 5.27 15.82 -24.14
C GLU A 174 5.90 14.66 -23.36
N ALA A 175 6.01 14.78 -22.03
CA ALA A 175 6.46 13.69 -21.16
C ALA A 175 5.48 12.50 -21.18
N GLU A 176 4.16 12.74 -21.15
CA GLU A 176 3.13 11.71 -21.28
C GLU A 176 3.23 10.98 -22.64
N ALA A 177 3.57 11.70 -23.72
CA ALA A 177 3.74 11.09 -25.03
C ALA A 177 4.92 10.10 -25.08
N LEU A 178 6.03 10.36 -24.38
CA LEU A 178 7.16 9.43 -24.27
C LEU A 178 6.78 8.13 -23.54
N LEU A 179 5.92 8.25 -22.52
CA LEU A 179 5.50 7.14 -21.67
C LEU A 179 4.31 6.35 -22.25
N TYR A 180 3.71 6.81 -23.36
CA TYR A 180 2.45 6.28 -23.88
C TYR A 180 2.47 4.78 -24.17
N GLY A 181 3.62 4.24 -24.64
CA GLY A 181 3.79 2.81 -24.91
C GLY A 181 3.70 1.92 -23.68
N SER A 182 3.97 2.46 -22.49
CA SER A 182 4.00 1.77 -21.21
C SER A 182 2.76 2.07 -20.35
N ARG A 183 1.78 2.77 -20.92
CA ARG A 183 0.56 3.20 -20.24
C ARG A 183 -0.33 2.01 -19.90
N PHE A 184 -0.87 1.99 -18.69
CA PHE A 184 -2.02 1.13 -18.38
C PHE A 184 -3.23 1.59 -19.22
N PRO A 185 -3.86 0.70 -20.03
CA PRO A 185 -4.98 1.06 -20.92
C PRO A 185 -6.06 1.90 -20.23
N ALA A 186 -6.47 3.00 -20.87
CA ALA A 186 -7.43 3.96 -20.31
C ALA A 186 -8.82 3.37 -20.02
N SER A 187 -9.21 2.30 -20.70
CA SER A 187 -10.44 1.52 -20.46
C SER A 187 -10.28 0.39 -19.44
N GLY A 188 -9.11 0.28 -18.80
CA GLY A 188 -8.74 -0.80 -17.90
C GLY A 188 -8.15 -0.33 -16.57
N TYR A 189 -8.40 0.93 -16.20
CA TYR A 189 -7.86 1.52 -14.98
C TYR A 189 -8.81 2.61 -14.43
N SER A 190 -9.05 2.61 -13.11
CA SER A 190 -9.73 3.69 -12.39
C SER A 190 -8.82 4.29 -11.31
N GLY A 191 -8.74 5.63 -11.25
CA GLY A 191 -7.83 6.35 -10.35
C GLY A 191 -8.50 7.50 -9.60
N SER A 192 -7.96 7.89 -8.46
CA SER A 192 -8.30 9.17 -7.80
C SER A 192 -7.07 9.78 -7.13
N VAL A 193 -7.09 11.10 -7.01
CA VAL A 193 -6.13 11.88 -6.23
C VAL A 193 -6.94 12.73 -5.27
N SER A 194 -6.60 12.68 -3.98
CA SER A 194 -7.25 13.45 -2.93
C SER A 194 -6.18 14.20 -2.15
N GLU A 195 -6.36 15.51 -2.00
CA GLU A 195 -5.52 16.32 -1.11
C GLU A 195 -5.79 15.92 0.34
N MET A 196 -4.72 15.73 1.11
CA MET A 196 -4.80 15.34 2.52
C MET A 196 -4.29 16.43 3.45
N ALA A 197 -3.18 17.10 3.08
CA ALA A 197 -2.56 18.11 3.92
C ALA A 197 -1.63 19.04 3.12
N PHE A 198 -1.40 20.23 3.66
CA PHE A 198 -0.35 21.14 3.22
C PHE A 198 0.44 21.66 4.43
N ASP A 199 1.75 21.40 4.46
CA ASP A 199 2.69 21.95 5.43
C ASP A 199 3.38 23.19 4.82
N GLN A 200 3.15 24.35 5.43
CA GLN A 200 3.67 25.62 4.92
C GLN A 200 5.16 25.82 5.18
N ASP A 201 5.70 25.23 6.25
CA ASP A 201 7.09 25.40 6.64
C ASP A 201 7.99 24.56 5.73
N THR A 202 7.55 23.34 5.42
CA THR A 202 8.26 22.42 4.53
C THR A 202 7.85 22.53 3.06
N LYS A 203 6.73 23.21 2.78
CA LYS A 203 6.08 23.36 1.47
C LYS A 203 5.69 22.03 0.84
N ILE A 204 5.26 21.09 1.68
CA ILE A 204 4.88 19.74 1.26
C ILE A 204 3.35 19.67 1.15
N MET A 205 2.87 19.34 -0.04
CA MET A 205 1.49 18.91 -0.27
C MET A 205 1.42 17.39 -0.22
N THR A 206 0.54 16.84 0.61
CA THR A 206 0.36 15.39 0.77
C THR A 206 -0.93 14.96 0.06
N TYR A 207 -0.84 13.91 -0.75
CA TYR A 207 -1.95 13.35 -1.51
C TYR A 207 -2.15 11.87 -1.21
N LEU A 208 -3.41 11.46 -1.07
CA LEU A 208 -3.82 10.07 -1.15
C LEU A 208 -4.19 9.77 -2.60
N ILE A 209 -3.45 8.85 -3.21
CA ILE A 209 -3.70 8.40 -4.57
C ILE A 209 -4.25 7.00 -4.49
N SER A 210 -5.28 6.69 -5.27
CA SER A 210 -5.76 5.32 -5.42
C SER A 210 -5.81 4.92 -6.89
N MET A 211 -5.53 3.64 -7.14
CA MET A 211 -5.54 3.05 -8.46
C MET A 211 -6.13 1.64 -8.41
N THR A 212 -6.97 1.27 -9.39
CA THR A 212 -7.41 -0.12 -9.61
C THR A 212 -7.34 -0.49 -11.10
N LEU A 213 -6.59 -1.56 -11.42
CA LEU A 213 -6.57 -2.20 -12.73
C LEU A 213 -7.80 -3.11 -12.91
N GLU A 214 -8.47 -2.98 -14.05
CA GLU A 214 -9.70 -3.72 -14.40
C GLU A 214 -9.43 -4.80 -15.47
N MET A 215 -8.18 -5.23 -15.61
CA MET A 215 -7.71 -6.16 -16.63
C MET A 215 -7.10 -7.41 -15.99
N LYS A 216 -7.36 -8.56 -16.62
CA LYS A 216 -6.81 -9.85 -16.19
C LYS A 216 -5.29 -9.90 -16.30
N ASP A 217 -4.76 -9.60 -17.48
CA ASP A 217 -3.41 -9.99 -17.89
C ASP A 217 -2.33 -8.94 -17.52
N ARG A 218 -2.62 -8.04 -16.59
CA ARG A 218 -1.69 -7.01 -16.12
C ARG A 218 -1.74 -6.91 -14.61
N SER A 219 -0.57 -6.90 -13.99
CA SER A 219 -0.41 -6.66 -12.56
C SER A 219 0.42 -5.41 -12.30
N LEU A 220 0.14 -4.74 -11.20
CA LEU A 220 0.94 -3.64 -10.64
C LEU A 220 2.29 -4.11 -10.10
N THR A 221 2.42 -5.40 -9.80
CA THR A 221 3.64 -6.03 -9.27
C THR A 221 4.46 -6.73 -10.35
N ASP A 222 4.07 -6.66 -11.64
CA ASP A 222 4.80 -7.29 -12.75
C ASP A 222 6.19 -6.66 -12.99
N GLY A 223 6.36 -5.41 -12.57
CA GLY A 223 7.60 -4.66 -12.73
C GLY A 223 7.48 -3.25 -12.16
N PRO A 224 8.49 -2.39 -12.39
CA PRO A 224 8.52 -1.07 -11.81
C PRO A 224 7.36 -0.21 -12.31
N MET A 225 6.87 0.63 -11.42
CA MET A 225 5.85 1.62 -11.71
C MET A 225 6.45 3.01 -11.66
N THR A 226 6.28 3.74 -12.75
CA THR A 226 6.64 5.16 -12.87
C THR A 226 5.39 6.02 -12.77
N LEU A 227 5.41 6.99 -11.86
CA LEU A 227 4.40 8.03 -11.73
C LEU A 227 4.88 9.29 -12.45
N LEU A 228 4.12 9.74 -13.43
CA LEU A 228 4.23 11.10 -13.96
C LEU A 228 3.24 12.00 -13.21
N VAL A 229 3.73 13.10 -12.65
CA VAL A 229 2.98 14.01 -11.80
C VAL A 229 3.03 15.40 -12.41
N ASP A 230 1.88 15.97 -12.72
CA ASP A 230 1.76 17.37 -13.13
C ASP A 230 1.78 18.30 -11.92
N SER A 231 1.98 19.60 -12.17
CA SER A 231 1.87 20.61 -11.13
C SER A 231 0.44 20.66 -10.56
N PRO A 232 0.24 20.71 -9.23
CA PRO A 232 -0.99 21.26 -8.68
C PRO A 232 -1.15 22.73 -9.10
N ALA A 233 -2.37 23.25 -9.10
CA ALA A 233 -2.62 24.60 -9.57
C ALA A 233 -3.67 25.33 -8.73
N LEU A 234 -3.49 26.64 -8.58
CA LEU A 234 -4.51 27.52 -8.01
C LEU A 234 -5.52 27.86 -9.10
N TYR A 235 -6.79 27.58 -8.84
CA TYR A 235 -7.88 28.11 -9.63
C TYR A 235 -8.48 29.33 -8.92
N GLN A 236 -8.50 30.46 -9.59
CA GLN A 236 -9.11 31.70 -9.07
C GLN A 236 -9.83 32.43 -10.19
N ASN A 237 -11.17 32.47 -10.12
CA ASN A 237 -12.02 33.26 -11.03
C ASN A 237 -11.74 32.99 -12.53
N GLY A 238 -11.49 31.73 -12.91
CA GLY A 238 -11.21 31.35 -14.30
C GLY A 238 -9.74 31.35 -14.68
N ALA A 239 -8.84 31.84 -13.82
CA ALA A 239 -7.40 31.74 -14.01
C ALA A 239 -6.85 30.49 -13.32
N VAL A 240 -6.03 29.72 -14.05
CA VAL A 240 -5.29 28.56 -13.53
C VAL A 240 -3.82 28.96 -13.41
N THR A 241 -3.25 28.83 -12.22
CA THR A 241 -1.83 29.15 -11.95
C THR A 241 -1.13 27.91 -11.40
N PRO A 242 -0.30 27.22 -12.19
CA PRO A 242 0.52 26.11 -11.71
C PRO A 242 1.46 26.55 -10.58
N LEU A 243 1.69 25.65 -9.62
CA LEU A 243 2.63 25.86 -8.51
C LEU A 243 4.08 25.44 -8.85
N SER A 244 4.30 24.71 -9.96
CA SER A 244 5.61 24.43 -10.54
C SER A 244 5.60 24.64 -12.07
N GLY A 245 6.79 24.84 -12.65
CA GLY A 245 6.96 25.12 -14.09
C GLY A 245 7.16 23.90 -14.98
N HIS A 246 7.24 22.70 -14.42
CA HIS A 246 7.53 21.46 -15.12
C HIS A 246 6.86 20.26 -14.44
N PRO A 247 6.65 19.14 -15.16
CA PRO A 247 6.20 17.89 -14.55
C PRO A 247 7.29 17.28 -13.66
N ALA A 248 6.93 16.33 -12.81
CA ALA A 248 7.86 15.54 -12.01
C ALA A 248 7.60 14.04 -12.20
N ILE A 249 8.62 13.23 -11.95
CA ILE A 249 8.58 11.78 -12.20
C ILE A 249 9.23 11.01 -11.06
N LEU A 250 8.65 9.87 -10.69
CA LEU A 250 9.16 8.99 -9.66
C LEU A 250 8.88 7.53 -10.01
N THR A 251 9.88 6.66 -9.85
CA THR A 251 9.76 5.23 -10.13
C THR A 251 9.99 4.43 -8.85
N PHE A 252 9.13 3.45 -8.58
CA PHE A 252 9.31 2.46 -7.51
C PHE A 252 8.68 1.12 -7.91
N GLN A 253 8.97 0.06 -7.16
CA GLN A 253 8.41 -1.27 -7.40
C GLN A 253 7.34 -1.58 -6.34
N PRO A 254 6.06 -1.70 -6.72
CA PRO A 254 5.05 -2.32 -5.87
C PRO A 254 5.42 -3.79 -5.63
N ASP A 255 5.45 -4.22 -4.36
CA ASP A 255 5.82 -5.58 -3.96
C ASP A 255 4.85 -6.09 -2.90
N TYR A 256 3.71 -6.62 -3.35
CA TYR A 256 2.64 -7.11 -2.49
C TYR A 256 2.56 -8.63 -2.51
N ILE A 257 2.40 -9.22 -1.32
CA ILE A 257 2.07 -10.64 -1.16
C ILE A 257 0.56 -10.87 -1.37
N GLN A 258 -0.23 -9.83 -1.15
CA GLN A 258 -1.66 -9.86 -1.41
C GLN A 258 -1.93 -9.91 -2.92
N GLN A 259 -2.87 -10.76 -3.33
CA GLN A 259 -3.32 -10.89 -4.71
C GLN A 259 -4.83 -10.74 -4.75
N ALA A 260 -5.33 -10.04 -5.77
CA ALA A 260 -6.73 -10.05 -6.13
C ALA A 260 -7.11 -11.42 -6.69
N ARG A 261 -8.39 -11.77 -6.58
CA ARG A 261 -8.93 -12.96 -7.22
C ARG A 261 -9.59 -12.55 -8.52
N PHE A 262 -9.44 -13.37 -9.56
CA PHE A 262 -10.10 -13.15 -10.84
C PHE A 262 -10.94 -14.35 -11.29
N TYR A 263 -12.09 -14.08 -11.89
CA TYR A 263 -12.98 -15.11 -12.42
C TYR A 263 -13.63 -14.73 -13.75
N GLN A 264 -13.77 -15.72 -14.62
CA GLN A 264 -14.51 -15.62 -15.89
C GLN A 264 -15.58 -16.69 -15.95
N LEU A 265 -16.85 -16.28 -16.01
CA LEU A 265 -17.96 -17.18 -16.29
C LEU A 265 -18.22 -17.23 -17.79
N ARG A 266 -18.34 -18.43 -18.34
CA ARG A 266 -18.86 -18.65 -19.69
C ARG A 266 -20.23 -19.34 -19.65
N ASP A 267 -21.10 -19.00 -20.57
CA ASP A 267 -22.40 -19.67 -20.75
C ASP A 267 -22.23 -21.08 -21.35
N GLY A 268 -23.34 -21.81 -21.49
CA GLY A 268 -23.34 -23.16 -22.07
C GLY A 268 -22.89 -23.23 -23.54
N GLU A 269 -22.80 -22.09 -24.22
CA GLU A 269 -22.29 -21.96 -25.60
C GLU A 269 -20.82 -21.52 -25.64
N GLY A 270 -20.18 -21.36 -24.48
CA GLY A 270 -18.79 -20.94 -24.34
C GLY A 270 -18.56 -19.43 -24.48
N ARG A 271 -19.62 -18.62 -24.58
CA ARG A 271 -19.51 -17.15 -24.61
C ARG A 271 -19.24 -16.63 -23.21
N LEU A 272 -18.41 -15.59 -23.12
CA LEU A 272 -18.17 -14.92 -21.84
C LEU A 272 -19.48 -14.29 -21.36
N LYS A 273 -19.86 -14.54 -20.11
CA LYS A 273 -21.05 -14.00 -19.44
C LYS A 273 -20.66 -12.96 -18.39
N TYR A 274 -19.69 -13.29 -17.53
CA TYR A 274 -19.15 -12.37 -16.53
C TYR A 274 -17.63 -12.41 -16.46
N GLU A 275 -17.01 -11.26 -16.18
CA GLU A 275 -15.66 -11.16 -15.64
C GLU A 275 -15.73 -10.42 -14.32
N ILE A 276 -15.09 -10.93 -13.28
CA ILE A 276 -15.06 -10.28 -11.97
C ILE A 276 -13.65 -10.33 -11.41
N THR A 277 -13.18 -9.18 -10.94
CA THR A 277 -11.95 -9.01 -10.17
C THR A 277 -12.34 -8.60 -8.76
N LEU A 278 -11.89 -9.35 -7.76
CA LEU A 278 -12.11 -9.07 -6.35
C LEU A 278 -10.78 -8.88 -5.63
N SER A 279 -10.52 -7.63 -5.24
CA SER A 279 -9.41 -7.20 -4.39
C SER A 279 -9.93 -7.01 -2.96
N PRO A 280 -9.09 -7.09 -1.90
CA PRO A 280 -9.45 -6.63 -0.56
C PRO A 280 -9.91 -5.17 -0.52
N PHE A 281 -9.60 -4.39 -1.55
CA PHE A 281 -9.84 -2.95 -1.59
C PHE A 281 -10.91 -2.52 -2.60
N ALA A 282 -11.26 -3.39 -3.55
CA ALA A 282 -12.10 -3.04 -4.68
C ALA A 282 -12.75 -4.27 -5.32
N LEU A 283 -13.87 -4.04 -6.00
CA LEU A 283 -14.50 -5.01 -6.89
C LEU A 283 -14.73 -4.37 -8.25
N SER A 284 -14.34 -5.07 -9.31
CA SER A 284 -14.71 -4.74 -10.68
C SER A 284 -15.47 -5.91 -11.28
N ALA A 285 -16.60 -5.64 -11.94
CA ALA A 285 -17.39 -6.64 -12.62
C ALA A 285 -17.78 -6.17 -14.03
N LYS A 286 -17.78 -7.10 -14.97
CA LYS A 286 -18.20 -6.89 -16.36
C LYS A 286 -19.21 -7.96 -16.74
N SER A 287 -20.34 -7.56 -17.29
CA SER A 287 -21.33 -8.44 -17.90
C SER A 287 -21.25 -8.35 -19.42
N TYR A 288 -21.41 -9.49 -20.08
CA TYR A 288 -21.43 -9.62 -21.52
C TYR A 288 -22.75 -10.24 -21.96
N PHE A 289 -23.43 -9.58 -22.89
CA PHE A 289 -24.73 -9.99 -23.42
C PHE A 289 -25.75 -10.31 -22.31
N GLY A 290 -25.70 -9.56 -21.22
CA GLY A 290 -26.66 -9.67 -20.12
C GLY A 290 -27.94 -8.89 -20.41
N ASP A 291 -28.97 -9.11 -19.60
CA ASP A 291 -30.28 -8.47 -19.75
C ASP A 291 -30.38 -7.10 -19.04
N TYR A 292 -29.25 -6.46 -18.76
CA TYR A 292 -29.19 -5.22 -17.98
C TYR A 292 -29.46 -3.98 -18.83
N THR A 293 -30.28 -3.08 -18.28
CA THR A 293 -30.63 -1.78 -18.89
C THR A 293 -29.89 -0.61 -18.28
N SER A 294 -29.19 -0.83 -17.15
CA SER A 294 -28.39 0.22 -16.49
C SER A 294 -27.26 -0.36 -15.63
N ILE A 295 -26.20 0.43 -15.43
CA ILE A 295 -25.09 0.10 -14.51
C ILE A 295 -25.62 -0.18 -13.10
N GLY A 296 -26.58 0.63 -12.63
CA GLY A 296 -27.15 0.49 -11.29
C GLY A 296 -27.99 -0.77 -11.09
N GLU A 297 -28.53 -1.35 -12.16
CA GLU A 297 -29.21 -2.65 -12.12
C GLU A 297 -28.19 -3.78 -11.96
N PHE A 298 -27.20 -3.85 -12.86
CA PHE A 298 -26.13 -4.86 -12.77
C PHE A 298 -25.39 -4.81 -11.44
N ALA A 299 -25.10 -3.61 -10.95
CA ALA A 299 -24.35 -3.45 -9.71
C ALA A 299 -25.14 -3.88 -8.45
N LYS A 300 -26.47 -3.90 -8.50
CA LYS A 300 -27.32 -4.48 -7.43
C LYS A 300 -27.39 -6.00 -7.51
N ASP A 301 -27.16 -6.55 -8.69
CA ASP A 301 -27.16 -7.99 -8.94
C ASP A 301 -25.83 -8.66 -8.63
N VAL A 302 -24.78 -7.88 -8.33
CA VAL A 302 -23.49 -8.37 -7.84
C VAL A 302 -23.43 -8.25 -6.32
N VAL A 303 -23.40 -9.39 -5.63
CA VAL A 303 -23.51 -9.51 -4.17
C VAL A 303 -22.37 -10.38 -3.63
N LEU A 304 -21.73 -9.92 -2.55
CA LEU A 304 -20.76 -10.73 -1.80
C LEU A 304 -21.50 -11.67 -0.86
N VAL A 305 -21.22 -12.96 -0.98
CA VAL A 305 -21.77 -14.02 -0.13
C VAL A 305 -20.69 -14.47 0.83
N TYR A 306 -20.89 -14.26 2.13
CA TYR A 306 -19.91 -14.56 3.17
C TYR A 306 -20.05 -16.00 3.67
N ARG A 307 -18.99 -16.54 4.28
CA ARG A 307 -18.97 -17.90 4.84
C ARG A 307 -19.96 -18.09 6.00
N ASP A 308 -20.32 -17.01 6.69
CA ASP A 308 -21.37 -17.01 7.72
C ASP A 308 -22.81 -17.05 7.14
N GLY A 309 -22.93 -17.02 5.81
CA GLY A 309 -24.20 -17.02 5.09
C GLY A 309 -24.82 -15.64 4.91
N SER A 310 -24.18 -14.57 5.40
CA SER A 310 -24.64 -13.21 5.14
C SER A 310 -24.37 -12.79 3.70
N GLU A 311 -25.26 -11.97 3.16
CA GLU A 311 -25.15 -11.38 1.83
C GLU A 311 -25.08 -9.86 1.96
N LYS A 312 -24.06 -9.25 1.36
CA LYS A 312 -23.92 -7.79 1.36
C LYS A 312 -23.63 -7.30 -0.04
N LEU A 313 -24.27 -6.19 -0.39
CA LEU A 313 -23.77 -5.38 -1.50
C LEU A 313 -22.37 -4.87 -1.14
N PRO A 314 -21.49 -4.69 -2.13
CA PRO A 314 -20.20 -4.04 -1.91
C PRO A 314 -20.37 -2.71 -1.16
N ALA A 315 -19.85 -2.62 0.07
CA ALA A 315 -19.91 -1.39 0.88
C ALA A 315 -18.99 -0.35 0.24
N LYS A 316 -19.55 0.78 -0.19
CA LYS A 316 -18.90 1.71 -1.12
C LYS A 316 -18.62 3.08 -0.50
N ASP A 317 -17.48 3.64 -0.87
CA ASP A 317 -17.07 4.99 -0.45
C ASP A 317 -17.44 6.07 -1.49
N LEU A 318 -17.28 5.75 -2.79
CA LEU A 318 -17.45 6.71 -3.89
C LEU A 318 -18.16 6.05 -5.08
N GLY A 319 -19.48 6.24 -5.19
CA GLY A 319 -20.28 5.98 -6.40
C GLY A 319 -20.07 4.60 -7.07
N TRP A 320 -20.44 4.51 -8.35
CA TRP A 320 -20.04 3.42 -9.24
C TRP A 320 -19.21 4.05 -10.35
N GLY A 321 -17.98 3.58 -10.56
CA GLY A 321 -17.29 3.79 -11.85
C GLY A 321 -17.83 2.76 -12.83
N GLY A 322 -17.91 3.08 -14.13
CA GLY A 322 -18.41 2.10 -15.09
C GLY A 322 -18.77 2.67 -16.44
N GLY A 323 -19.01 1.78 -17.39
CA GLY A 323 -19.42 2.11 -18.73
C GLY A 323 -20.19 0.97 -19.37
N GLY A 324 -20.72 1.22 -20.55
CA GLY A 324 -21.40 0.16 -21.29
C GLY A 324 -21.52 0.49 -22.76
N SER A 325 -21.66 -0.57 -23.55
CA SER A 325 -22.01 -0.48 -24.95
C SER A 325 -23.38 -1.12 -25.18
N ARG A 326 -24.21 -0.48 -26.00
CA ARG A 326 -25.49 -1.03 -26.46
C ARG A 326 -25.76 -0.62 -27.90
N PRO A 327 -26.44 -1.47 -28.70
CA PRO A 327 -27.02 -1.07 -29.96
C PRO A 327 -28.00 0.10 -29.78
N THR A 328 -28.07 1.00 -30.77
CA THR A 328 -28.94 2.18 -30.70
C THR A 328 -30.43 1.81 -30.55
N ASP A 329 -30.83 0.65 -31.08
CA ASP A 329 -32.18 0.11 -31.10
C ASP A 329 -32.49 -0.86 -29.94
N SER A 330 -31.56 -1.03 -28.99
CA SER A 330 -31.71 -1.90 -27.83
C SER A 330 -31.64 -1.11 -26.53
N GLU A 331 -32.57 -1.34 -25.61
CA GLU A 331 -32.49 -0.82 -24.24
C GLU A 331 -31.49 -1.60 -23.37
N VAL A 332 -31.10 -2.79 -23.82
CA VAL A 332 -30.20 -3.71 -23.11
C VAL A 332 -28.76 -3.52 -23.58
N PHE A 333 -27.83 -3.55 -22.64
CA PHE A 333 -26.40 -3.43 -22.88
C PHE A 333 -25.78 -4.75 -23.36
N THR A 334 -25.02 -4.68 -24.45
CA THR A 334 -24.20 -5.82 -24.91
C THR A 334 -22.97 -6.01 -24.03
N THR A 335 -22.43 -4.93 -23.49
CA THR A 335 -21.43 -4.98 -22.44
C THR A 335 -21.72 -3.92 -21.39
N LEU A 336 -21.53 -4.27 -20.14
CA LEU A 336 -21.69 -3.37 -19.02
C LEU A 336 -20.59 -3.65 -18.01
N SER A 337 -19.94 -2.61 -17.51
CA SER A 337 -18.94 -2.72 -16.46
C SER A 337 -19.25 -1.79 -15.32
N PHE A 338 -18.87 -2.20 -14.12
CA PHE A 338 -18.70 -1.29 -13.01
C PHE A 338 -17.48 -1.64 -12.18
N SER A 339 -16.99 -0.66 -11.45
CA SER A 339 -16.01 -0.82 -10.39
C SER A 339 -16.43 -0.02 -9.16
N CYS A 340 -16.08 -0.55 -7.99
CA CYS A 340 -16.26 0.12 -6.70
C CYS A 340 -15.05 -0.12 -5.81
N ARG A 341 -14.74 0.85 -4.97
CA ARG A 341 -13.74 0.73 -3.90
C ARG A 341 -14.44 0.56 -2.58
N PHE A 342 -13.94 -0.35 -1.76
CA PHE A 342 -14.52 -0.62 -0.46
C PHE A 342 -14.19 0.49 0.52
N HIS A 343 -15.12 0.76 1.41
CA HIS A 343 -14.89 1.66 2.54
C HIS A 343 -13.87 1.03 3.51
N GLU A 344 -14.09 -0.23 3.89
CA GLU A 344 -13.20 -1.02 4.75
C GLU A 344 -12.46 -2.08 3.94
N ILE A 345 -11.31 -2.55 4.45
CA ILE A 345 -10.61 -3.68 3.85
C ILE A 345 -11.45 -4.94 4.01
N LEU A 346 -11.68 -5.62 2.89
CA LEU A 346 -12.34 -6.91 2.85
C LEU A 346 -11.34 -8.04 3.12
N ASP A 347 -11.64 -8.90 4.09
CA ASP A 347 -10.97 -10.19 4.19
C ASP A 347 -11.54 -11.16 3.15
N LEU A 348 -10.71 -11.50 2.16
CA LEU A 348 -11.10 -12.42 1.08
C LEU A 348 -11.37 -13.84 1.56
N ASP A 349 -10.89 -14.22 2.74
CA ASP A 349 -11.11 -15.55 3.31
C ASP A 349 -12.48 -15.67 3.98
N GLU A 350 -13.10 -14.55 4.35
CA GLU A 350 -14.49 -14.51 4.83
C GLU A 350 -15.52 -14.61 3.71
N VAL A 351 -15.13 -14.29 2.47
CA VAL A 351 -16.01 -14.40 1.30
C VAL A 351 -16.06 -15.84 0.82
N ARG A 352 -17.27 -16.39 0.69
CA ARG A 352 -17.52 -17.73 0.13
C ARG A 352 -17.70 -17.67 -1.38
N ALA A 353 -18.47 -16.71 -1.87
CA ALA A 353 -18.86 -16.63 -3.26
C ALA A 353 -19.22 -15.19 -3.66
N ILE A 354 -19.30 -14.96 -4.97
CA ILE A 354 -19.96 -13.78 -5.53
C ILE A 354 -21.18 -14.26 -6.29
N ARG A 355 -22.34 -13.68 -5.96
CA ARG A 355 -23.56 -13.84 -6.75
C ARG A 355 -23.61 -12.73 -7.80
N ALA A 356 -23.79 -13.09 -9.06
CA ALA A 356 -23.95 -12.18 -10.19
C ALA A 356 -25.19 -12.61 -10.98
N GLY A 357 -26.28 -11.85 -10.86
CA GLY A 357 -27.58 -12.23 -11.41
C GLY A 357 -28.08 -13.55 -10.80
N ASP A 358 -28.31 -14.54 -11.67
CA ASP A 358 -28.77 -15.89 -11.32
C ASP A 358 -27.64 -16.87 -10.97
N CYS A 359 -26.38 -16.44 -11.11
CA CYS A 359 -25.21 -17.29 -10.92
C CYS A 359 -24.57 -17.03 -9.56
N GLU A 360 -24.34 -18.09 -8.78
CA GLU A 360 -23.43 -18.03 -7.62
C GLU A 360 -22.08 -18.64 -8.00
N ILE A 361 -21.02 -17.88 -7.78
CA ILE A 361 -19.66 -18.21 -8.19
C ILE A 361 -18.82 -18.40 -6.93
N SER A 362 -18.45 -19.65 -6.62
CA SER A 362 -17.59 -19.96 -5.47
C SER A 362 -16.24 -19.28 -5.64
N ILE A 363 -15.72 -18.68 -4.57
CA ILE A 363 -14.39 -18.03 -4.60
C ILE A 363 -13.25 -19.05 -4.74
N GLU A 364 -13.52 -20.32 -4.41
CA GLU A 364 -12.56 -21.42 -4.52
C GLU A 364 -12.27 -21.79 -5.98
N ASP A 365 -13.14 -21.40 -6.92
CA ASP A 365 -12.98 -21.60 -8.36
C ASP A 365 -12.15 -20.48 -9.03
N TRP A 366 -11.65 -19.51 -8.25
CA TRP A 366 -10.99 -18.32 -8.77
C TRP A 366 -9.49 -18.54 -8.87
N THR A 367 -8.87 -17.95 -9.89
CA THR A 367 -7.41 -17.90 -9.99
C THR A 367 -6.91 -16.71 -9.20
N ALA A 368 -5.90 -16.93 -8.36
CA ALA A 368 -5.04 -15.87 -7.84
C ALA A 368 -4.16 -15.31 -8.96
#